data_AF-A0A1V2AUL1-F1
#
_entry.id   AF-A0A1V2AUL1-F1
#
_cell.length_a   1.000
_cell.length_b   1.000
_cell.length_c   1.000
_cell.angle_alpha   90.00
_cell.angle_beta   90.00
_cell.angle_gamma   90.00
#
_symmetry.space_group_name_H-M   'P 1'
#
loop_
_entity.id
_entity.type
_entity.pdbx_description
1 polymer ?
#
loop_
_entity_poly.entity_id
_entity_poly.type
_entity_poly.pdbx_seq_one_letter_code
_entity_poly.pdbx_strand_id
1 'polypeptide(L)'
;VKTNAKNWTIVRASWFNQNFSESIFLDPVLVGIVALPRAEALEPFIDADDIAEVVTVSLLEEKHNKQTYELTGPRLLSFEQAVNEIANASGRNITFQGLSLAEYIKILREYQVPEDQIWLVNYLFEQVLDGRNSSITSDVEKVLGRKAKDFSAYSTETAKTGIWNV
;
A
#
# COMPACT_ATOMS: atom_id res chain seq x y z
N VAL A 1 13.89 -5.99 19.96
CA VAL A 1 12.52 -6.10 20.53
C VAL A 1 12.28 -7.47 21.17
N LYS A 2 12.25 -8.57 20.39
CA LYS A 2 11.88 -9.91 20.91
C LYS A 2 12.72 -10.40 22.11
N THR A 3 13.98 -10.00 22.21
CA THR A 3 14.91 -10.41 23.28
C THR A 3 14.82 -9.57 24.55
N ASN A 4 14.33 -8.32 24.48
CA ASN A 4 14.47 -7.34 25.56
C ASN A 4 13.13 -6.91 26.16
N ALA A 5 12.02 -7.09 25.42
CA ALA A 5 10.68 -6.72 25.88
C ALA A 5 9.98 -7.91 26.55
N LYS A 6 9.38 -7.68 27.73
CA LYS A 6 8.63 -8.71 28.48
C LYS A 6 7.40 -9.20 27.69
N ASN A 7 6.65 -8.24 27.14
CA ASN A 7 5.52 -8.42 26.25
C ASN A 7 5.76 -7.56 25.00
N TRP A 8 5.46 -8.10 23.83
CA TRP A 8 5.62 -7.41 22.56
C TRP A 8 4.66 -7.97 21.51
N THR A 9 4.22 -7.14 20.59
CA THR A 9 3.55 -7.55 19.35
C THR A 9 4.23 -6.81 18.21
N ILE A 10 4.59 -7.52 17.15
CA ILE A 10 5.18 -6.93 15.94
C ILE A 10 4.11 -6.98 14.85
N VAL A 11 3.72 -5.81 14.35
CA VAL A 11 2.81 -5.68 13.22
C VAL A 11 3.64 -5.25 12.02
N ARG A 12 3.65 -6.08 10.96
CA ARG A 12 4.29 -5.80 9.68
C ARG A 12 3.20 -5.65 8.65
N ALA A 13 3.07 -4.48 8.06
CA ALA A 13 2.05 -4.21 7.07
C ALA A 13 2.67 -4.20 5.66
N SER A 14 1.90 -4.67 4.68
CA SER A 14 2.19 -4.47 3.25
C SER A 14 1.96 -3.01 2.84
N TRP A 15 1.91 -2.72 1.54
CA TRP A 15 1.66 -1.37 1.01
C TRP A 15 0.26 -0.85 1.37
N PHE A 16 0.16 0.42 1.77
CA PHE A 16 -1.09 0.96 2.28
C PHE A 16 -1.99 1.42 1.13
N ASN A 17 -3.30 1.15 1.25
CA ASN A 17 -4.32 1.70 0.37
C ASN A 17 -4.24 3.24 0.32
N GLN A 18 -4.03 3.87 1.48
CA GLN A 18 -3.98 5.32 1.68
C GLN A 18 -2.81 6.00 0.95
N ASN A 19 -1.84 5.23 0.43
CA ASN A 19 -0.81 5.81 -0.43
C ASN A 19 -1.39 6.52 -1.66
N PHE A 20 -2.60 6.13 -2.09
CA PHE A 20 -3.34 6.72 -3.22
C PHE A 20 -4.26 7.89 -2.86
N SER A 21 -4.54 8.12 -1.57
CA SER A 21 -5.43 9.20 -1.11
C SER A 21 -4.74 10.26 -0.27
N GLU A 22 -3.58 9.96 0.32
CA GLU A 22 -2.95 10.80 1.36
C GLU A 22 -1.45 11.00 1.16
N SER A 23 -0.84 10.33 0.16
CA SER A 23 0.62 10.28 0.02
C SER A 23 1.06 10.36 -1.45
N ILE A 24 2.23 9.82 -1.75
CA ILE A 24 3.00 9.98 -2.99
C ILE A 24 2.28 9.62 -4.29
N PHE A 25 1.15 8.87 -4.24
CA PHE A 25 0.37 8.55 -5.44
C PHE A 25 -0.86 9.44 -5.63
N LEU A 26 -1.21 10.30 -4.67
CA LEU A 26 -2.36 11.18 -4.78
C LEU A 26 -2.23 12.14 -5.96
N ASP A 27 -1.13 12.88 -6.06
CA ASP A 27 -0.94 13.87 -7.14
C ASP A 27 -0.99 13.21 -8.54
N PRO A 28 -0.30 12.10 -8.81
CA PRO A 28 -0.46 11.34 -10.06
C PRO A 28 -1.90 10.91 -10.37
N VAL A 29 -2.64 10.44 -9.36
CA VAL A 29 -4.06 10.06 -9.47
C VAL A 29 -4.92 11.28 -9.82
N LEU A 30 -4.66 12.43 -9.18
CA LEU A 30 -5.36 13.69 -9.46
C LEU A 30 -5.09 14.19 -10.88
N VAL A 31 -3.84 14.12 -11.34
CA VAL A 31 -3.46 14.47 -12.72
C VAL A 31 -4.05 13.49 -13.75
N GLY A 32 -4.36 12.26 -13.35
CA GLY A 32 -4.95 11.23 -14.21
C GLY A 32 -3.91 10.35 -14.90
N ILE A 33 -2.64 10.43 -14.52
CA ILE A 33 -1.57 9.57 -15.04
C ILE A 33 -0.70 9.11 -13.88
N VAL A 34 -0.66 7.80 -13.64
CA VAL A 34 0.19 7.17 -12.63
C VAL A 34 1.31 6.41 -13.35
N ALA A 35 2.51 6.99 -13.37
CA ALA A 35 3.67 6.41 -14.02
C ALA A 35 4.63 5.81 -12.99
N LEU A 36 4.82 4.49 -13.00
CA LEU A 36 5.67 3.78 -12.03
C LEU A 36 6.50 2.68 -12.70
N PRO A 37 7.70 2.38 -12.18
CA PRO A 37 8.43 1.20 -12.58
C PRO A 37 7.85 -0.08 -11.94
N ARG A 38 8.31 -1.24 -12.40
CA ARG A 38 7.83 -2.57 -11.93
C ARG A 38 6.31 -2.74 -12.05
N ALA A 39 5.76 -2.44 -13.23
CA ALA A 39 4.34 -2.62 -13.53
C ALA A 39 3.84 -4.06 -13.27
N GLU A 40 4.74 -5.04 -13.37
CA GLU A 40 4.49 -6.46 -13.15
C GLU A 40 4.45 -6.88 -11.66
N ALA A 41 4.91 -6.02 -10.74
CA ALA A 41 4.96 -6.36 -9.33
C ALA A 41 3.55 -6.51 -8.75
N LEU A 42 3.35 -7.56 -7.97
CA LEU A 42 2.09 -7.85 -7.30
C LEU A 42 2.20 -7.55 -5.81
N GLU A 43 1.35 -6.68 -5.31
CA GLU A 43 1.32 -6.28 -3.90
C GLU A 43 -0.04 -6.56 -3.27
N PRO A 44 -0.08 -7.06 -2.03
CA PRO A 44 -1.32 -7.32 -1.34
C PRO A 44 -1.70 -6.11 -0.47
N PHE A 45 -2.11 -5.01 -1.11
CA PHE A 45 -2.36 -3.73 -0.46
C PHE A 45 -3.30 -3.84 0.76
N ILE A 46 -2.91 -3.23 1.89
CA ILE A 46 -3.62 -3.28 3.17
C ILE A 46 -4.23 -1.93 3.51
N ASP A 47 -5.40 -1.94 4.15
CA ASP A 47 -6.08 -0.73 4.61
C ASP A 47 -5.49 -0.24 5.93
N ALA A 48 -5.23 1.07 6.05
CA ALA A 48 -4.70 1.66 7.28
C ALA A 48 -5.65 1.48 8.47
N ASP A 49 -6.98 1.47 8.26
CA ASP A 49 -7.94 1.24 9.32
C ASP A 49 -7.85 -0.21 9.86
N ASP A 50 -7.60 -1.19 8.99
CA ASP A 50 -7.38 -2.58 9.42
C ASP A 50 -6.10 -2.71 10.26
N ILE A 51 -5.03 -2.00 9.87
CA ILE A 51 -3.79 -1.96 10.65
C ILE A 51 -4.06 -1.34 12.02
N ALA A 52 -4.76 -0.20 12.06
CA ALA A 52 -5.08 0.51 13.29
C ALA A 52 -5.94 -0.37 14.22
N GLU A 53 -6.94 -1.08 13.68
CA GLU A 53 -7.80 -1.97 14.47
C GLU A 53 -7.02 -3.17 15.01
N VAL A 54 -6.16 -3.82 14.19
CA VAL A 54 -5.29 -4.92 14.66
C VAL A 54 -4.36 -4.47 15.77
N VAL A 55 -3.73 -3.30 15.63
CA VAL A 55 -2.86 -2.73 16.65
C VAL A 55 -3.66 -2.45 17.93
N THR A 56 -4.85 -1.88 17.80
CA THR A 56 -5.73 -1.56 18.92
C THR A 56 -6.13 -2.81 19.70
N VAL A 57 -6.62 -3.85 19.02
CA VAL A 57 -6.97 -5.14 19.64
C VAL A 57 -5.74 -5.79 20.28
N SER A 58 -4.59 -5.75 19.61
CA SER A 58 -3.33 -6.29 20.14
C SER A 58 -2.83 -5.60 21.42
N LEU A 59 -3.12 -4.30 21.57
CA LEU A 59 -2.79 -3.52 22.76
C LEU A 59 -3.73 -3.82 23.94
N LEU A 60 -5.01 -4.11 23.64
CA LEU A 60 -6.05 -4.28 24.65
C LEU A 60 -6.13 -5.72 25.19
N GLU A 61 -5.73 -6.72 24.42
CA GLU A 61 -5.89 -8.13 24.80
C GLU A 61 -4.54 -8.86 24.93
N GLU A 62 -4.30 -9.45 26.10
CA GLU A 62 -3.02 -10.13 26.40
C GLU A 62 -2.73 -11.34 25.50
N LYS A 63 -3.74 -11.92 24.83
CA LYS A 63 -3.59 -13.07 23.93
C LYS A 63 -2.67 -12.77 22.72
N HIS A 64 -2.46 -11.49 22.41
CA HIS A 64 -1.61 -11.02 21.32
C HIS A 64 -0.14 -10.81 21.73
N ASN A 65 0.20 -11.05 22.99
CA ASN A 65 1.58 -10.98 23.47
C ASN A 65 2.47 -12.02 22.78
N LYS A 66 3.68 -11.59 22.43
CA LYS A 66 4.74 -12.35 21.74
C LYS A 66 4.37 -12.83 20.33
N GLN A 67 3.43 -12.12 19.68
CA GLN A 67 2.98 -12.43 18.33
C GLN A 67 3.65 -11.54 17.28
N THR A 68 3.88 -12.09 16.09
CA THR A 68 4.22 -11.34 14.88
C THR A 68 3.07 -11.52 13.91
N TYR A 69 2.45 -10.41 13.50
CA TYR A 69 1.39 -10.39 12.50
C TYR A 69 1.90 -9.73 11.23
N GLU A 70 1.65 -10.39 10.10
CA GLU A 70 1.94 -9.88 8.77
C GLU A 70 0.61 -9.53 8.13
N LEU A 71 0.30 -8.24 8.01
CA LEU A 71 -1.01 -7.74 7.58
C LEU A 71 -0.98 -7.41 6.09
N THR A 72 -1.89 -8.05 5.37
CA THR A 72 -2.05 -7.90 3.93
C THR A 72 -3.53 -7.73 3.57
N GLY A 73 -3.80 -7.16 2.41
CA GLY A 73 -5.12 -7.25 1.79
C GLY A 73 -5.52 -8.68 1.42
N PRO A 74 -6.78 -8.88 1.01
CA PRO A 74 -7.33 -10.22 0.74
C PRO A 74 -6.88 -10.83 -0.60
N ARG A 75 -6.21 -10.06 -1.46
CA ARG A 75 -5.71 -10.51 -2.78
C ARG A 75 -4.50 -9.68 -3.22
N LEU A 76 -3.79 -10.21 -4.20
CA LEU A 76 -2.69 -9.52 -4.87
C LEU A 76 -3.21 -8.62 -6.00
N LEU A 77 -2.58 -7.46 -6.15
CA LEU A 77 -2.84 -6.52 -7.23
C LEU A 77 -1.55 -5.98 -7.81
N SER A 78 -1.52 -5.78 -9.13
CA SER A 78 -0.54 -4.87 -9.72
C SER A 78 -0.92 -3.42 -9.47
N PHE A 79 0.05 -2.51 -9.59
CA PHE A 79 -0.24 -1.07 -9.55
C PHE A 79 -1.23 -0.64 -10.63
N GLU A 80 -1.16 -1.24 -11.83
CA GLU A 80 -2.13 -1.01 -12.90
C GLU A 80 -3.55 -1.39 -12.46
N GLN A 81 -3.71 -2.56 -11.84
CA GLN A 81 -5.03 -3.00 -11.35
C GLN A 81 -5.55 -2.09 -10.24
N ALA A 82 -4.71 -1.68 -9.30
CA ALA A 82 -5.07 -0.73 -8.25
C ALA A 82 -5.55 0.62 -8.84
N VAL A 83 -4.80 1.16 -9.81
CA VAL A 83 -5.17 2.41 -10.50
C VAL A 83 -6.49 2.26 -11.27
N ASN A 84 -6.72 1.11 -11.91
CA ASN A 84 -7.98 0.83 -12.61
C ASN A 84 -9.17 0.76 -11.63
N GLU A 85 -9.00 0.23 -10.42
CA GLU A 85 -10.06 0.24 -9.40
C GLU A 85 -10.39 1.66 -8.93
N ILE A 86 -9.38 2.52 -8.78
CA ILE A 86 -9.56 3.95 -8.48
C ILE A 86 -10.29 4.66 -9.63
N ALA A 87 -9.89 4.40 -10.88
CA ALA A 87 -10.52 4.97 -12.07
C ALA A 87 -12.01 4.61 -12.14
N ASN A 88 -12.33 3.32 -11.94
CA ASN A 88 -13.71 2.82 -11.92
C ASN A 88 -14.53 3.44 -10.78
N ALA A 89 -13.97 3.51 -9.57
CA ALA A 89 -14.67 4.04 -8.40
C ALA A 89 -14.91 5.55 -8.49
N SER A 90 -13.96 6.31 -9.03
CA SER A 90 -14.06 7.76 -9.22
C SER A 90 -14.82 8.18 -10.47
N GLY A 91 -15.05 7.26 -11.42
CA GLY A 91 -15.63 7.58 -12.73
C GLY A 91 -14.72 8.45 -13.60
N ARG A 92 -13.41 8.50 -13.30
CA ARG A 92 -12.42 9.29 -14.03
C ARG A 92 -11.59 8.40 -14.94
N ASN A 93 -11.11 9.00 -16.03
CA ASN A 93 -10.08 8.35 -16.86
C ASN A 93 -8.71 8.56 -16.21
N ILE A 94 -8.15 7.51 -15.62
CA ILE A 94 -6.83 7.53 -14.98
C ILE A 94 -6.00 6.42 -15.63
N THR A 95 -4.88 6.81 -16.25
CA THR A 95 -4.02 5.88 -16.99
C THR A 95 -2.84 5.45 -16.15
N PHE A 96 -2.60 4.15 -16.06
CA PHE A 96 -1.33 3.63 -15.55
C PHE A 96 -0.30 3.54 -16.69
N GLN A 97 0.93 3.99 -16.43
CA GLN A 97 2.03 3.89 -17.37
C GLN A 97 3.24 3.19 -16.73
N GLY A 98 3.53 1.98 -17.20
CA GLY A 98 4.76 1.28 -16.83
C GLY A 98 5.99 1.99 -17.41
N LEU A 99 6.98 2.26 -16.57
CA LEU A 99 8.28 2.82 -16.98
C LEU A 99 9.42 1.86 -16.61
N SER A 100 10.56 1.98 -17.28
CA SER A 100 11.78 1.42 -16.69
C SER A 100 12.20 2.22 -15.46
N LEU A 101 12.88 1.58 -14.53
CA LEU A 101 13.38 2.25 -13.33
C LEU A 101 14.34 3.41 -13.68
N ALA A 102 15.17 3.23 -14.71
CA ALA A 102 16.09 4.26 -15.18
C ALA A 102 15.35 5.49 -15.73
N GLU A 103 14.26 5.30 -16.48
CA GLU A 103 13.41 6.39 -16.95
C GLU A 103 12.73 7.11 -15.78
N TYR A 104 12.21 6.37 -14.81
CA TYR A 104 11.56 6.96 -13.64
C TYR A 104 12.52 7.81 -12.80
N ILE A 105 13.72 7.31 -12.52
CA ILE A 105 14.77 8.06 -11.81
C ILE A 105 15.16 9.33 -12.58
N LYS A 106 15.28 9.24 -13.91
CA LYS A 106 15.57 10.41 -14.74
C LYS A 106 14.48 11.47 -14.61
N ILE A 107 13.21 11.06 -14.65
CA ILE A 107 12.06 11.94 -14.47
C ILE A 107 12.11 12.61 -13.09
N LEU A 108 12.35 11.86 -12.01
CA LEU A 108 12.43 12.43 -10.66
C LEU A 108 13.55 13.48 -10.53
N ARG A 109 14.70 13.26 -11.17
CA ARG A 109 15.78 14.26 -11.23
C ARG A 109 15.38 15.51 -12.00
N GLU A 110 14.68 15.37 -13.13
CA GLU A 110 14.16 16.49 -13.91
C GLU A 110 13.16 17.34 -13.09
N TYR A 111 12.37 16.69 -12.24
CA TYR A 111 11.48 17.34 -11.25
C TYR A 111 12.21 17.85 -10.00
N GLN A 112 13.54 17.76 -9.93
CA GLN A 112 14.37 18.23 -8.82
C GLN A 112 13.99 17.59 -7.47
N VAL A 113 13.52 16.35 -7.50
CA VAL A 113 13.31 15.56 -6.28
C VAL A 113 14.65 15.36 -5.57
N PRO A 114 14.73 15.54 -4.23
CA PRO A 114 15.97 15.33 -3.48
C PRO A 114 16.58 13.93 -3.69
N GLU A 115 17.91 13.84 -3.83
CA GLU A 115 18.59 12.58 -4.16
C GLU A 115 18.41 11.48 -3.08
N ASP A 116 18.20 11.85 -1.82
CA ASP A 116 17.86 10.92 -0.74
C ASP A 116 16.48 10.26 -0.95
N GLN A 117 15.51 11.01 -1.47
CA GLN A 117 14.21 10.47 -1.85
C GLN A 117 14.30 9.62 -3.13
N ILE A 118 15.10 10.05 -4.11
CA ILE A 118 15.37 9.25 -5.33
C ILE A 118 16.04 7.93 -4.96
N TRP A 119 16.99 7.94 -4.01
CA TRP A 119 17.61 6.73 -3.49
C TRP A 119 16.59 5.79 -2.85
N LEU A 120 15.67 6.33 -2.03
CA LEU A 120 14.60 5.55 -1.40
C LEU A 120 13.67 4.92 -2.46
N VAL A 121 13.28 5.69 -3.47
CA VAL A 121 12.48 5.18 -4.60
C VAL A 121 13.20 4.03 -5.29
N ASN A 122 14.49 4.21 -5.62
CA ASN A 122 15.27 3.14 -6.25
C ASN A 122 15.28 1.88 -5.37
N TYR A 123 15.53 2.04 -4.07
CA TYR A 123 15.51 0.93 -3.12
C TYR A 123 14.15 0.21 -3.08
N LEU A 124 13.03 0.95 -3.04
CA LEU A 124 11.68 0.37 -3.04
C LEU A 124 11.44 -0.48 -4.28
N PHE A 125 11.78 0.00 -5.47
CA PHE A 125 11.51 -0.71 -6.72
C PHE A 125 12.52 -1.81 -7.07
N GLU A 126 13.75 -1.76 -6.55
CA GLU A 126 14.73 -2.83 -6.76
C GLU A 126 14.67 -3.93 -5.71
N GLN A 127 14.42 -3.57 -4.45
CA GLN A 127 14.61 -4.49 -3.31
C GLN A 127 13.29 -4.90 -2.66
N VAL A 128 12.27 -4.04 -2.67
CA VAL A 128 10.99 -4.28 -2.00
C VAL A 128 9.97 -4.87 -2.98
N LEU A 129 9.89 -4.36 -4.21
CA LEU A 129 8.96 -4.80 -5.24
C LEU A 129 9.55 -5.90 -6.15
N ASP A 130 10.45 -6.72 -5.63
CA ASP A 130 11.09 -7.82 -6.37
C ASP A 130 10.28 -9.13 -6.35
N GLY A 131 9.05 -9.08 -5.83
CA GLY A 131 8.12 -10.20 -5.77
C GLY A 131 8.18 -11.03 -4.49
N ARG A 132 9.17 -10.80 -3.60
CA ARG A 132 9.23 -11.52 -2.31
C ARG A 132 8.07 -11.19 -1.37
N ASN A 133 7.42 -10.05 -1.57
CA ASN A 133 6.27 -9.59 -0.79
C ASN A 133 4.92 -9.99 -1.41
N SER A 134 4.93 -10.68 -2.56
CA SER A 134 3.72 -11.09 -3.30
C SER A 134 3.06 -12.33 -2.68
N SER A 135 2.64 -12.25 -1.41
CA SER A 135 1.91 -13.30 -0.72
C SER A 135 0.81 -12.72 0.17
N ILE A 136 -0.32 -13.43 0.25
CA ILE A 136 -1.43 -13.05 1.13
C ILE A 136 -1.34 -13.80 2.46
N THR A 137 -1.75 -13.14 3.54
CA THR A 137 -1.91 -13.75 4.86
C THR A 137 -3.37 -13.64 5.32
N SER A 138 -3.67 -14.26 6.44
CA SER A 138 -4.99 -14.18 7.10
C SER A 138 -4.91 -13.56 8.49
N ASP A 139 -3.83 -12.83 8.81
CA ASP A 139 -3.60 -12.33 10.17
C ASP A 139 -4.60 -11.25 10.60
N VAL A 140 -5.09 -10.42 9.65
CA VAL A 140 -6.21 -9.51 9.93
C VAL A 140 -7.45 -10.30 10.37
N GLU A 141 -7.81 -11.36 9.65
CA GLU A 141 -8.96 -12.20 9.98
C GLU A 141 -8.78 -12.94 11.30
N LYS A 142 -7.58 -13.44 11.59
CA LYS A 142 -7.27 -14.08 12.87
C LYS A 142 -7.43 -13.14 14.07
N VAL A 143 -7.08 -11.87 13.92
CA VAL A 143 -7.14 -10.89 15.01
C VAL A 143 -8.53 -10.26 15.13
N LEU A 144 -9.13 -9.84 14.02
CA LEU A 144 -10.39 -9.08 14.01
C LEU A 144 -11.65 -9.94 13.84
N GLY A 145 -11.52 -11.21 13.43
CA GLY A 145 -12.66 -12.08 13.15
C GLY A 145 -13.41 -11.73 11.87
N ARG A 146 -12.87 -10.82 11.04
CA ARG A 146 -13.39 -10.42 9.73
C ARG A 146 -12.24 -10.33 8.72
N LYS A 147 -12.54 -10.51 7.44
CA LYS A 147 -11.53 -10.34 6.37
C LYS A 147 -11.00 -8.90 6.33
N ALA A 148 -9.77 -8.76 5.84
CA ALA A 148 -9.20 -7.47 5.48
C ALA A 148 -10.07 -6.78 4.41
N LYS A 149 -10.12 -5.46 4.47
CA LYS A 149 -10.82 -4.63 3.49
C LYS A 149 -10.18 -4.82 2.12
N ASP A 150 -11.01 -5.15 1.14
CA ASP A 150 -10.58 -5.26 -0.24
C ASP A 150 -10.30 -3.87 -0.83
N PHE A 151 -9.31 -3.78 -1.71
CA PHE A 151 -8.93 -2.51 -2.36
C PHE A 151 -10.11 -1.86 -3.10
N SER A 152 -11.05 -2.65 -3.63
CA SER A 152 -12.23 -2.13 -4.33
C SER A 152 -13.23 -1.46 -3.38
N ALA A 153 -13.36 -1.98 -2.15
CA ALA A 153 -14.17 -1.38 -1.11
C ALA A 153 -13.56 -0.07 -0.64
N TYR A 154 -12.26 -0.06 -0.36
CA TYR A 154 -11.50 1.17 -0.09
C TYR A 154 -11.69 2.20 -1.21
N SER A 155 -11.50 1.81 -2.48
CA SER A 155 -11.63 2.73 -3.62
C SER A 155 -13.02 3.33 -3.71
N THR A 156 -14.07 2.52 -3.51
CA THR A 156 -15.47 2.98 -3.53
C THR A 156 -15.78 3.94 -2.37
N GLU A 157 -15.27 3.67 -1.17
CA GLU A 157 -15.45 4.53 0.00
C GLU A 157 -14.72 5.86 -0.18
N THR A 158 -13.45 5.79 -0.56
CA THR A 158 -12.58 6.95 -0.74
C THR A 158 -13.08 7.86 -1.87
N ALA A 159 -13.56 7.31 -2.98
CA ALA A 159 -14.15 8.11 -4.07
C ALA A 159 -15.34 8.98 -3.61
N LYS A 160 -16.16 8.49 -2.67
CA LYS A 160 -17.31 9.26 -2.13
C LYS A 160 -16.90 10.48 -1.31
N THR A 161 -15.68 10.51 -0.78
CA THR A 161 -15.14 11.68 -0.06
C THR A 161 -14.85 12.85 -1.01
N GLY A 162 -14.75 12.56 -2.31
CA GLY A 162 -14.37 13.53 -3.33
C GLY A 162 -12.88 13.82 -3.41
N ILE A 163 -12.03 13.09 -2.66
CA ILE A 163 -10.57 13.31 -2.67
C ILE A 163 -9.94 13.15 -4.06
N TRP A 164 -10.54 12.33 -4.93
CA TRP A 164 -10.07 12.13 -6.31
C TRP A 164 -10.85 12.95 -7.35
N ASN A 165 -11.76 13.83 -6.92
CA ASN A 165 -12.48 14.72 -7.82
C ASN A 165 -11.60 15.93 -8.14
N VAL A 166 -11.67 16.41 -9.39
CA VAL A 166 -11.05 17.67 -9.83
C VAL A 166 -12.11 18.54 -10.44
#